data_AF-D7GTR4-F1
#
_entry.id   AF-D7GTR4-F1
#
_cell.length_a   1.000
_cell.length_b   1.000
_cell.length_c   1.000
_cell.angle_alpha   90.00
_cell.angle_beta   90.00
_cell.angle_gamma   90.00
#
_symmetry.space_group_name_H-M   'P 1'
#
loop_
_entity.id
_entity.type
_entity.pdbx_description
1 polymer ?
#
loop_
_entity_poly.entity_id
_entity_poly.type
_entity_poly.pdbx_seq_one_letter_code
_entity_poly.pdbx_strand_id
1 'polypeptide(L)' 'MIRKLRKTDINRVADIWLKTNLKAHSFISEQYWISNYERVKEMLPQAEVYVYEDDKMIQGFLGVRDE' A
#
# COMPACT_ATOMS: atom_id res chain seq x y z
N MET A 1 16.30 1.78 -2.20
CA MET A 1 16.49 0.31 -2.27
C MET A 1 15.14 -0.41 -2.27
N ILE A 2 15.01 -1.50 -3.04
CA ILE A 2 13.83 -2.37 -3.01
C ILE A 2 14.04 -3.44 -1.93
N ARG A 3 13.03 -3.71 -1.10
CA ARG A 3 13.07 -4.77 -0.08
C ARG A 3 11.66 -5.26 0.28
N LYS A 4 11.58 -6.43 0.94
CA LYS A 4 10.31 -6.93 1.51
C LYS A 4 9.73 -5.95 2.53
N LEU A 5 8.40 -5.90 2.56
CA LEU A 5 7.61 -5.16 3.56
C LEU A 5 7.96 -5.61 4.98
N ARG A 6 8.09 -4.65 5.90
CA ARG A 6 8.24 -4.87 7.34
C ARG A 6 7.02 -4.33 8.07
N LYS A 7 6.78 -4.81 9.30
CA LYS A 7 5.66 -4.33 10.14
C LYS A 7 5.67 -2.82 10.33
N THR A 8 6.86 -2.21 10.42
CA THR A 8 7.04 -0.76 10.56
C THR A 8 6.60 0.04 9.33
N ASP A 9 6.51 -0.59 8.16
CA ASP A 9 6.17 0.09 6.90
C ASP A 9 4.66 0.13 6.65
N ILE A 10 3.88 -0.71 7.34
CA ILE A 10 2.46 -0.99 7.03
C ILE A 10 1.63 0.29 6.94
N ASN A 11 1.74 1.17 7.95
CA ASN A 11 0.99 2.44 7.97
C ASN A 11 1.32 3.30 6.74
N ARG A 12 2.61 3.42 6.42
CA ARG A 12 3.06 4.24 5.30
C ARG A 12 2.61 3.66 3.96
N VAL A 13 2.65 2.34 3.80
CA VAL A 13 2.18 1.66 2.59
C VAL A 13 0.66 1.79 2.43
N ALA A 14 -0.11 1.62 3.50
CA ALA A 14 -1.56 1.83 3.47
C ALA A 14 -1.93 3.28 3.12
N ASP A 15 -1.18 4.26 3.62
CA ASP A 15 -1.38 5.67 3.28
C ASP A 15 -1.06 5.98 1.82
N ILE A 16 0.02 5.40 1.28
CA ILE A 16 0.34 5.52 -0.14
C ILE A 16 -0.80 4.91 -0.94
N TRP A 17 -1.21 3.68 -0.62
CA TRP A 17 -2.32 3.00 -1.29
C TRP A 17 -3.58 3.87 -1.34
N LEU A 18 -4.04 4.42 -0.21
CA LEU A 18 -5.25 5.24 -0.18
C LEU A 18 -5.10 6.51 -1.02
N LYS A 19 -4.01 7.27 -0.81
CA LYS A 19 -3.79 8.55 -1.49
C LYS A 19 -3.63 8.37 -3.00
N THR A 20 -2.92 7.34 -3.44
CA THR A 20 -2.71 7.09 -4.86
C THR A 20 -3.98 6.58 -5.53
N ASN A 21 -4.76 5.73 -4.87
CA ASN A 21 -6.02 5.25 -5.43
C ASN A 21 -7.08 6.36 -5.55
N LEU A 22 -7.22 7.22 -4.52
CA LEU A 22 -8.09 8.40 -4.60
C LEU A 22 -7.72 9.32 -5.77
N LYS A 23 -6.42 9.49 -6.04
CA LYS A 23 -5.93 10.34 -7.14
C LYS A 23 -6.07 9.70 -8.52
N ALA A 24 -5.74 8.42 -8.64
CA ALA A 24 -5.66 7.73 -9.94
C ALA A 24 -7.01 7.16 -10.41
N HIS A 25 -7.92 6.89 -9.48
CA HIS A 25 -9.18 6.21 -9.75
C HIS A 25 -10.38 7.04 -9.31
N SER A 26 -10.44 8.30 -9.74
CA SER A 26 -11.58 9.21 -9.48
C SER A 26 -12.92 8.72 -10.07
N PHE A 27 -12.88 7.71 -10.94
CA PHE A 27 -14.06 7.00 -11.45
C PHE A 27 -14.65 5.98 -10.45
N ILE A 28 -13.95 5.66 -9.37
CA ILE A 28 -14.44 4.85 -8.25
C ILE A 28 -14.73 5.80 -7.07
N SER A 29 -15.86 5.57 -6.38
CA SER A 29 -16.25 6.39 -5.22
C SER A 29 -15.14 6.46 -4.16
N GLU A 30 -14.86 7.66 -3.66
CA GLU A 30 -13.91 7.86 -2.56
C GLU A 30 -14.23 7.00 -1.33
N GLN A 31 -15.53 6.81 -1.05
CA GLN A 31 -16.00 6.01 0.08
C GLN A 31 -15.57 4.54 -0.04
N TYR A 32 -15.43 4.00 -1.26
CA TYR A 32 -14.93 2.65 -1.47
C TYR A 32 -13.51 2.51 -0.95
N TRP A 33 -12.63 3.47 -1.27
CA TRP A 33 -11.23 3.43 -0.83
C TRP A 33 -11.11 3.62 0.67
N ILE A 34 -11.83 4.60 1.23
CA ILE A 34 -11.81 4.91 2.68
C ILE A 34 -12.34 3.73 3.49
N SER A 35 -13.46 3.13 3.09
CA SER A 35 -14.05 1.98 3.80
C SER A 35 -13.19 0.71 3.75
N ASN A 36 -12.31 0.57 2.75
CA ASN A 36 -11.41 -0.57 2.62
C ASN A 36 -10.02 -0.34 3.24
N TYR A 37 -9.72 0.86 3.74
CA TYR A 37 -8.37 1.20 4.25
C TYR A 37 -7.89 0.25 5.35
N GLU A 38 -8.68 0.06 6.42
CA GLU A 38 -8.29 -0.83 7.52
C GLU A 38 -8.18 -2.29 7.07
N ARG A 39 -9.09 -2.76 6.22
CA ARG A 39 -9.04 -4.10 5.65
C ARG A 39 -7.75 -4.33 4.84
N VAL A 40 -7.39 -3.40 3.95
CA VAL A 40 -6.16 -3.52 3.14
C VAL A 40 -4.94 -3.52 4.05
N LYS A 41 -4.91 -2.65 5.05
CA LYS A 41 -3.84 -2.57 6.04
C LYS A 41 -3.63 -3.88 6.79
N GLU A 42 -4.70 -4.58 7.16
CA GLU A 42 -4.66 -5.92 7.77
C GLU A 42 -4.17 -7.01 6.82
N MET A 43 -4.44 -6.86 5.51
CA MET A 43 -4.05 -7.82 4.48
C MET A 43 -2.58 -7.68 4.05
N LEU A 44 -2.00 -6.47 4.11
CA LEU A 44 -0.60 -6.21 3.71
C LEU A 44 0.44 -7.20 4.29
N PRO A 45 0.45 -7.53 5.60
CA PRO A 45 1.44 -8.47 6.15
C PRO A 45 1.22 -9.93 5.72
N GLN A 46 0.08 -10.25 5.12
CA GLN A 46 -0.28 -11.59 4.67
C GLN A 46 0.05 -11.81 3.19
N ALA A 47 0.32 -10.73 2.45
CA ALA A 47 0.67 -10.77 1.04
C ALA A 47 2.19 -10.67 0.83
N GLU A 48 2.67 -11.11 -0.33
CA GLU A 48 4.04 -10.81 -0.74
C GLU A 48 4.12 -9.38 -1.27
N VAL A 49 4.67 -8.48 -0.45
CA VAL A 49 4.77 -7.05 -0.75
C VAL A 49 6.23 -6.60 -0.69
N TYR A 50 6.65 -5.86 -1.70
CA TYR A 50 7.94 -5.17 -1.73
C TYR A 50 7.72 -3.66 -1.67
N VAL A 51 8.63 -2.96 -1.02
CA VAL A 51 8.66 -1.50 -0.90
C VAL A 51 9.93 -0.95 -1.53
N TYR A 52 9.83 0.24 -2.13
CA TYR A 52 10.98 1.05 -2.47
C TYR A 52 11.19 2.12 -1.40
N GLU A 53 12.33 2.06 -0.73
CA GLU A 53 12.76 2.99 0.31
C GLU A 53 13.85 3.92 -0.23
N ASP A 54 13.65 5.22 -0.06
CA ASP A 54 14.64 6.25 -0.36
C ASP A 54 14.72 7.24 0.80
N ASP A 55 15.94 7.59 1.21
CA ASP A 55 16.22 8.42 2.40
C ASP A 55 15.36 8.05 3.64
N LYS A 56 15.36 6.75 4.00
CA LYS A 56 14.58 6.19 5.11
C LYS A 56 13.05 6.32 5.00
N MET A 57 12.55 6.72 3.84
CA MET A 57 11.14 6.91 3.57
C MET A 57 10.65 5.95 2.49
N ILE A 58 9.49 5.32 2.72
CA ILE A 58 8.84 4.52 1.67
C ILE A 58 8.19 5.47 0.67
N GLN A 59 8.56 5.30 -0.60
CA GLN A 59 8.06 6.09 -1.73
C GLN A 59 7.03 5.32 -2.56
N GLY A 60 7.08 3.98 -2.53
CA GLY A 60 6.18 3.13 -3.29
C GLY A 60 6.25 1.68 -2.85
N PHE A 61 5.32 0.88 -3.35
CA PHE A 61 5.23 -0.54 -3.07
C PHE A 61 4.62 -1.29 -4.26
N LEU A 62 4.81 -2.60 -4.29
CA LEU A 62 4.16 -3.52 -5.22
C LEU A 62 3.78 -4.81 -4.48
N GLY A 63 2.63 -5.38 -4.85
CA GLY A 63 2.22 -6.72 -4.44
C GLY A 63 2.57 -7.72 -5.53
N VAL A 64 3.10 -8.88 -5.13
CA VAL A 64 3.39 -10.01 -6.00
C VAL A 64 2.38 -11.11 -5.72
N ARG A 65 1.95 -11.80 -6.77
CA ARG A 65 1.13 -12.99 -6.68
C ARG A 65 1.66 -13.97 -7.72
N ASP A 66 1.92 -15.21 -7.30
CA ASP A 66 2.23 -16.30 -8.24
C ASP A 66 0.99 -16.63 -9.08
N GLU A 67 1.20 -16.99 -10.35
CA GLU A 67 0.13 -17.43 -11.25
C GLU A 67 -0.49 -18.76 -10.82
#